data_AF-A0A9E2ZVU7-F1
#
_entry.id   AF-A0A9E2ZVU7-F1
#
_cell.length_a   1.000
_cell.length_b   1.000
_cell.length_c   1.000
_cell.angle_alpha   90.00
_cell.angle_beta   90.00
_cell.angle_gamma   90.00
#
_symmetry.space_group_name_H-M   'P 1'
#
loop_
_entity.id
_entity.type
_entity.pdbx_description
1 polymer ?
#
loop_
_entity_poly.entity_id
_entity_poly.type
_entity_poly.pdbx_seq_one_letter_code
_entity_poly.pdbx_strand_id
1 'polypeptide(L)'
;MANQIGSATWNRCAWHMSQQGAESYELSQVRSSTMPLSPFAGPYVLKAKPTTGVPMTAQAFNMDSINEGADPGQQGTQLDALGHFASLRQPWDGKSSFPSENAIYYGGFTQQQVKPTVDSSLQRLGVDKVPPIVTSAVLLDAKSVVGNGQPMKAGQVITVKHIEDMIKAQNLTFRNILPGDVVFIYTGWGDYWRDPDTEKFYYTKAPGLSYDAARYLAEKRIVAIGLDTPFVDTVPEGMLEGKGAPAEGTPPALPFAVHHHMLTQAGI
;
A
#
# COMPACT_ATOMS: atom_id res chain seq x y z
N MET A 1 0.43 11.60 8.68
CA MET A 1 1.78 12.12 8.35
C MET A 1 1.86 12.89 7.03
N ALA A 2 0.79 12.95 6.22
CA ALA A 2 0.71 13.92 5.12
C ALA A 2 0.88 15.39 5.56
N ASN A 3 0.78 15.70 6.86
CA ASN A 3 1.14 16.99 7.44
C ASN A 3 2.65 17.34 7.33
N GLN A 4 3.52 16.40 6.93
CA GLN A 4 4.90 16.72 6.58
C GLN A 4 5.01 17.34 5.17
N ILE A 5 3.99 17.19 4.34
CA ILE A 5 3.96 17.73 2.98
C ILE A 5 3.70 19.23 3.07
N GLY A 6 4.51 20.02 2.37
CA GLY A 6 4.36 21.46 2.25
C GLY A 6 5.53 22.10 1.54
N SER A 7 5.69 23.42 1.69
CA SER A 7 6.71 24.18 0.95
C SER A 7 8.13 23.61 1.06
N ALA A 8 8.50 23.05 2.21
CA ALA A 8 9.81 22.44 2.40
C ALA A 8 10.01 21.18 1.54
N THR A 9 9.02 20.28 1.49
CA THR A 9 9.09 19.07 0.65
C THR A 9 8.96 19.39 -0.83
N TRP A 10 8.10 20.35 -1.18
CA TRP A 10 7.94 20.81 -2.57
C TRP A 10 9.22 21.43 -3.11
N ASN A 11 9.86 22.33 -2.35
CA ASN A 11 11.12 22.95 -2.77
C ASN A 11 12.23 21.92 -2.96
N ARG A 12 12.23 20.84 -2.17
CA ARG A 12 13.24 19.77 -2.26
C ARG A 12 13.20 19.04 -3.61
N CYS A 13 12.02 18.82 -4.20
CA CYS A 13 11.88 18.11 -5.47
C CYS A 13 11.69 19.04 -6.68
N ALA A 14 11.19 20.27 -6.50
CA ALA A 14 10.84 21.18 -7.59
C ALA A 14 12.01 21.50 -8.53
N TRP A 15 13.21 21.72 -8.00
CA TRP A 15 14.38 21.97 -8.85
C TRP A 15 14.67 20.76 -9.73
N HIS A 16 14.70 19.55 -9.17
CA HIS A 16 14.96 18.31 -9.92
C HIS A 16 13.91 18.07 -11.02
N MET A 17 12.64 18.29 -10.72
CA MET A 17 11.54 18.10 -11.68
C MET A 17 11.54 19.12 -12.83
N SER A 18 12.15 20.29 -12.65
CA SER A 18 12.21 21.34 -13.68
C SER A 18 13.44 21.25 -14.59
N GLN A 19 14.34 20.30 -14.35
CA GLN A 19 15.52 20.12 -15.19
C GLN A 19 15.11 19.59 -16.58
N GLN A 20 15.79 20.05 -17.62
CA GLN A 20 15.52 19.61 -19.01
C GLN A 20 15.67 18.09 -19.20
N GLY A 21 16.56 17.45 -18.42
CA GLY A 21 16.78 16.00 -18.44
C GLY A 21 15.98 15.22 -17.40
N ALA A 22 14.95 15.82 -16.79
CA ALA A 22 14.09 15.10 -15.85
C ALA A 22 13.27 14.04 -16.60
N GLU A 23 13.31 12.81 -16.10
CA GLU A 23 12.57 11.67 -16.65
C GLU A 23 11.36 11.33 -15.77
N SER A 24 10.33 10.78 -16.40
CA SER A 24 9.13 10.30 -15.72
C SER A 24 9.02 8.79 -15.91
N TYR A 25 8.75 8.09 -14.81
CA TYR A 25 8.62 6.63 -14.79
C TYR A 25 7.23 6.28 -14.25
N GLU A 26 6.50 5.47 -15.01
CA GLU A 26 5.25 4.88 -14.55
C GLU A 26 5.56 3.72 -13.60
N LEU A 27 4.96 3.75 -12.40
CA LEU A 27 5.15 2.73 -11.37
C LEU A 27 3.92 1.83 -11.20
N SER A 28 2.82 2.16 -11.87
CA SER A 28 1.59 1.38 -11.80
C SER A 28 1.60 0.17 -12.73
N GLN A 29 0.88 -0.87 -12.31
CA GLN A 29 0.50 -1.98 -13.16
C GLN A 29 -0.77 -1.64 -13.94
N VAL A 30 -0.83 -2.10 -15.19
CA VAL A 30 -2.05 -1.98 -16.01
C VAL A 30 -3.18 -2.75 -15.33
N ARG A 31 -4.34 -2.09 -15.20
CA ARG A 31 -5.55 -2.72 -14.68
C ARG A 31 -6.30 -3.41 -15.81
N SER A 32 -6.60 -4.68 -15.64
CA SER A 32 -7.37 -5.48 -16.59
C SER A 32 -8.27 -6.47 -15.86
N SER A 33 -9.18 -7.13 -16.57
CA SER A 33 -9.98 -8.23 -15.99
C SER A 33 -9.21 -9.54 -15.84
N THR A 34 -7.98 -9.59 -16.33
CA THR A 34 -7.11 -10.77 -16.30
C THR A 34 -5.87 -10.58 -15.43
N MET A 35 -5.70 -9.40 -14.84
CA MET A 35 -4.62 -9.11 -13.89
C MET A 35 -4.74 -9.98 -12.64
N PRO A 36 -3.67 -10.09 -11.83
CA PRO A 36 -3.75 -10.73 -10.54
C PRO A 36 -4.83 -10.11 -9.66
N LEU A 37 -5.66 -10.97 -9.05
CA LEU A 37 -6.79 -10.57 -8.23
C LEU A 37 -6.47 -10.79 -6.74
N SER A 38 -6.63 -9.75 -5.94
CA SER A 38 -6.55 -9.86 -4.48
C SER A 38 -7.59 -10.88 -3.97
N PRO A 39 -7.22 -11.79 -3.05
CA PRO A 39 -8.15 -12.76 -2.47
C PRO A 39 -9.21 -12.11 -1.57
N PHE A 40 -9.05 -10.82 -1.24
CA PHE A 40 -9.96 -10.06 -0.38
C PHE A 40 -11.01 -9.26 -1.14
N ALA A 41 -10.97 -9.27 -2.47
CA ALA A 41 -11.78 -8.39 -3.29
C ALA A 41 -12.58 -9.17 -4.32
N GLY A 42 -13.73 -8.61 -4.70
CA GLY A 42 -14.64 -9.23 -5.65
C GLY A 42 -14.07 -9.26 -7.08
N PRO A 43 -14.74 -9.99 -7.99
CA PRO A 43 -14.33 -10.06 -9.40
C PRO A 43 -14.17 -8.67 -10.01
N TYR A 44 -13.12 -8.48 -10.80
CA TYR A 44 -12.84 -7.23 -11.50
C TYR A 44 -13.11 -7.41 -12.99
N VAL A 45 -14.27 -6.95 -13.46
CA VAL A 45 -14.71 -7.09 -14.85
C VAL A 45 -14.99 -5.72 -15.44
N LEU A 46 -14.10 -5.28 -16.33
CA LEU A 46 -14.29 -4.07 -17.12
C LEU A 46 -15.15 -4.41 -18.36
N LYS A 47 -16.26 -3.70 -18.53
CA LYS A 47 -17.17 -3.85 -19.66
C LYS A 47 -17.19 -2.58 -20.51
N ALA A 48 -16.51 -2.62 -21.64
CA ALA A 48 -16.61 -1.57 -22.66
C ALA A 48 -18.04 -1.50 -23.22
N LYS A 49 -18.56 -0.29 -23.42
CA LYS A 49 -19.87 -0.02 -24.03
C LYS A 49 -19.68 0.42 -25.48
N PRO A 50 -20.69 0.21 -26.36
CA PRO A 50 -20.60 0.67 -27.74
C PRO A 50 -20.46 2.19 -27.81
N THR A 51 -19.78 2.68 -28.85
CA THR A 51 -19.76 4.10 -29.20
C THR A 51 -21.18 4.58 -29.46
N THR A 52 -21.53 5.73 -28.91
CA THR A 52 -22.83 6.38 -29.10
C THR A 52 -22.65 7.85 -29.44
N GLY A 53 -23.72 8.56 -29.80
CA GLY A 53 -23.68 9.97 -30.20
C GLY A 53 -24.88 10.76 -29.68
N VAL A 54 -24.81 12.08 -29.84
CA VAL A 54 -25.92 12.99 -29.49
C VAL A 54 -26.65 13.38 -30.78
N PRO A 55 -27.97 13.17 -30.89
CA PRO A 55 -28.72 13.57 -32.08
C PRO A 55 -28.51 15.05 -32.43
N MET A 56 -28.39 15.35 -33.74
CA MET A 56 -28.19 16.70 -34.28
C MET A 56 -26.87 17.38 -33.88
N THR A 57 -25.85 16.64 -33.46
CA THR A 57 -24.50 17.17 -33.20
C THR A 57 -23.43 16.37 -33.95
N ALA A 58 -22.22 16.93 -34.04
CA ALA A 58 -21.03 16.23 -34.53
C ALA A 58 -20.26 15.56 -33.37
N GLN A 59 -20.96 14.93 -32.42
CA GLN A 59 -20.36 14.30 -31.24
C GLN A 59 -20.59 12.79 -31.22
N ALA A 60 -19.52 12.05 -30.91
CA ALA A 60 -19.54 10.63 -30.56
C ALA A 60 -18.71 10.41 -29.30
N PHE A 61 -19.10 9.45 -28.46
CA PHE A 61 -18.44 9.18 -27.19
C PHE A 61 -18.46 7.69 -26.83
N ASN A 62 -17.52 7.29 -25.98
CA ASN A 62 -17.36 5.94 -25.46
C ASN A 62 -17.54 5.95 -23.95
N MET A 63 -17.95 4.82 -23.39
CA MET A 63 -18.06 4.62 -21.96
C MET A 63 -17.69 3.18 -21.62
N ASP A 64 -17.43 2.94 -20.35
CA ASP A 64 -17.29 1.62 -19.77
C ASP A 64 -18.08 1.54 -18.45
N SER A 65 -17.98 0.38 -17.80
CA SER A 65 -18.48 0.13 -16.46
C SER A 65 -17.67 -1.00 -15.84
N ILE A 66 -17.56 -0.97 -14.52
CA ILE A 66 -17.07 -2.08 -13.72
C ILE A 66 -18.28 -2.78 -13.08
N ASN A 67 -18.21 -4.10 -12.90
CA ASN A 67 -19.28 -4.88 -12.27
C ASN A 67 -19.53 -4.47 -10.81
N GLU A 68 -20.75 -4.75 -10.34
CA GLU A 68 -21.09 -4.66 -8.93
C GLU A 68 -20.22 -5.61 -8.09
N GLY A 69 -19.86 -5.17 -6.88
CA GLY A 69 -19.00 -5.93 -5.96
C GLY A 69 -17.52 -5.91 -6.30
N ALA A 70 -17.07 -5.14 -7.31
CA ALA A 70 -15.65 -4.91 -7.53
C ALA A 70 -15.09 -3.91 -6.52
N ASP A 71 -13.87 -4.16 -6.04
CA ASP A 71 -13.17 -3.32 -5.06
C ASP A 71 -11.95 -2.60 -5.69
N PRO A 72 -12.15 -1.62 -6.59
CA PRO A 72 -11.06 -1.00 -7.34
C PRO A 72 -10.03 -0.25 -6.48
N GLY A 73 -10.37 0.06 -5.23
CA GLY A 73 -9.45 0.70 -4.28
C GLY A 73 -8.43 -0.26 -3.68
N GLN A 74 -8.64 -1.58 -3.81
CA GLN A 74 -7.84 -2.64 -3.18
C GLN A 74 -7.29 -3.62 -4.23
N GLN A 75 -7.05 -3.13 -5.46
CA GLN A 75 -6.63 -3.94 -6.59
C GLN A 75 -5.51 -3.28 -7.40
N GLY A 76 -4.52 -4.09 -7.78
CA GLY A 76 -3.31 -3.63 -8.48
C GLY A 76 -2.50 -2.63 -7.67
N THR A 77 -1.83 -1.71 -8.34
CA THR A 77 -1.13 -0.61 -7.66
C THR A 77 -2.14 0.28 -6.95
N GLN A 78 -2.00 0.45 -5.64
CA GLN A 78 -3.00 1.10 -4.78
C GLN A 78 -2.37 1.97 -3.69
N LEU A 79 -3.24 2.73 -3.01
CA LEU A 79 -2.90 3.49 -1.81
C LEU A 79 -3.95 3.20 -0.74
N ASP A 80 -3.48 2.68 0.39
CA ASP A 80 -4.34 2.44 1.55
C ASP A 80 -4.43 3.72 2.39
N ALA A 81 -5.59 4.37 2.36
CA ALA A 81 -5.84 5.53 3.20
C ALA A 81 -5.97 5.12 4.68
N LEU A 82 -5.78 6.06 5.60
CA LEU A 82 -5.75 5.78 7.05
C LEU A 82 -7.05 5.15 7.60
N GLY A 83 -8.18 5.36 6.93
CA GLY A 83 -9.45 4.73 7.27
C GLY A 83 -9.60 3.28 6.81
N HIS A 84 -8.62 2.74 6.07
CA HIS A 84 -8.59 1.35 5.61
C HIS A 84 -8.52 0.36 6.77
N PHE A 85 -7.75 0.68 7.81
CA PHE A 85 -7.62 -0.13 9.03
C PHE A 85 -8.12 0.60 10.27
N ALA A 86 -8.66 -0.19 11.20
CA ALA A 86 -8.91 0.23 12.57
C ALA A 86 -8.30 -0.78 13.53
N SER A 87 -8.20 -0.39 14.80
CA SER A 87 -7.71 -1.24 15.88
C SER A 87 -8.80 -1.50 16.92
N LEU A 88 -8.74 -2.67 17.54
CA LEU A 88 -9.49 -2.98 18.76
C LEU A 88 -8.53 -2.91 19.96
N ARG A 89 -9.08 -2.57 21.14
CA ARG A 89 -8.31 -2.56 22.40
C ARG A 89 -7.91 -3.95 22.89
N GLN A 90 -8.69 -4.96 22.50
CA GLN A 90 -8.47 -6.35 22.84
C GLN A 90 -8.76 -7.22 21.60
N PRO A 91 -8.06 -8.35 21.43
CA PRO A 91 -8.37 -9.28 20.36
C PRO A 91 -9.83 -9.76 20.44
N TRP A 92 -10.49 -9.83 19.29
CA TRP A 92 -11.81 -10.44 19.18
C TRP A 92 -11.67 -11.95 19.01
N ASP A 93 -12.45 -12.72 19.77
CA ASP A 93 -12.36 -14.19 19.83
C ASP A 93 -13.09 -14.91 18.68
N GLY A 94 -13.78 -14.16 17.81
CA GLY A 94 -14.50 -14.68 16.66
C GLY A 94 -15.81 -15.41 16.99
N LYS A 95 -16.25 -15.44 18.25
CA LYS A 95 -17.45 -16.20 18.65
C LYS A 95 -18.74 -15.41 18.55
N SER A 96 -18.67 -14.10 18.77
CA SER A 96 -19.80 -13.17 18.61
C SER A 96 -19.81 -12.54 17.21
N SER A 97 -20.75 -11.63 16.93
CA SER A 97 -20.61 -10.71 15.80
C SER A 97 -19.39 -9.80 16.01
N PHE A 98 -18.79 -9.32 14.90
CA PHE A 98 -17.65 -8.41 14.97
C PHE A 98 -18.04 -7.11 15.70
N PRO A 99 -17.35 -6.73 16.79
CA PRO A 99 -17.74 -5.60 17.65
C PRO A 99 -17.24 -4.27 17.06
N SER A 100 -17.75 -3.92 15.88
CA SER A 100 -17.30 -2.76 15.09
C SER A 100 -17.38 -1.44 15.85
N GLU A 101 -18.32 -1.28 16.78
CA GLU A 101 -18.49 -0.09 17.62
C GLU A 101 -17.27 0.21 18.51
N ASN A 102 -16.46 -0.80 18.78
CA ASN A 102 -15.22 -0.68 19.56
C ASN A 102 -13.99 -0.35 18.71
N ALA A 103 -14.16 -0.20 17.39
CA ALA A 103 -13.08 0.17 16.48
C ALA A 103 -12.57 1.59 16.76
N ILE A 104 -11.26 1.70 16.91
CA ILE A 104 -10.52 2.94 17.08
C ILE A 104 -9.59 3.11 15.88
N TYR A 105 -9.78 4.21 15.16
CA TYR A 105 -8.98 4.58 14.00
C TYR A 105 -7.85 5.53 14.41
N TYR A 106 -6.97 5.83 13.46
CA TYR A 106 -5.90 6.81 13.65
C TYR A 106 -6.40 8.13 14.23
N GLY A 107 -5.62 8.71 15.15
CA GLY A 107 -6.00 9.94 15.86
C GLY A 107 -7.08 9.75 16.93
N GLY A 108 -7.45 8.50 17.24
CA GLY A 108 -8.43 8.17 18.28
C GLY A 108 -9.89 8.33 17.84
N PHE A 109 -10.15 8.47 16.54
CA PHE A 109 -11.52 8.56 16.02
C PHE A 109 -12.27 7.24 16.23
N THR A 110 -13.54 7.33 16.60
CA THR A 110 -14.40 6.17 16.82
C THR A 110 -15.06 5.69 15.53
N GLN A 111 -15.57 4.46 15.55
CA GLN A 111 -16.45 3.92 14.50
C GLN A 111 -17.53 4.90 14.06
N GLN A 112 -18.27 5.51 15.01
CA GLN A 112 -19.36 6.43 14.70
C GLN A 112 -18.89 7.68 13.94
N GLN A 113 -17.66 8.15 14.18
CA GLN A 113 -17.11 9.33 13.53
C GLN A 113 -16.54 9.05 12.13
N VAL A 114 -16.05 7.82 11.91
CA VAL A 114 -15.40 7.42 10.66
C VAL A 114 -16.39 6.75 9.72
N LYS A 115 -17.18 5.79 10.19
CA LYS A 115 -18.15 5.02 9.40
C LYS A 115 -19.44 4.83 10.22
N PRO A 116 -20.34 5.84 10.22
CA PRO A 116 -21.49 5.92 11.11
C PRO A 116 -22.57 4.86 10.87
N THR A 117 -22.64 4.28 9.67
CA THR A 117 -23.61 3.24 9.30
C THR A 117 -22.93 2.12 8.50
N VAL A 118 -23.62 1.00 8.30
CA VAL A 118 -23.09 -0.12 7.51
C VAL A 118 -22.84 0.25 6.05
N ASP A 119 -23.64 1.15 5.46
CA ASP A 119 -23.55 1.49 4.04
C ASP A 119 -22.98 2.90 3.76
N SER A 120 -22.64 3.67 4.81
CA SER A 120 -22.01 4.98 4.63
C SER A 120 -20.57 4.84 4.15
N SER A 121 -20.16 5.74 3.26
CA SER A 121 -18.74 6.01 3.00
C SER A 121 -18.01 6.48 4.26
N LEU A 122 -16.67 6.41 4.23
CA LEU A 122 -15.85 6.96 5.30
C LEU A 122 -15.99 8.49 5.36
N GLN A 123 -16.49 9.00 6.49
CA GLN A 123 -16.69 10.44 6.74
C GLN A 123 -15.39 11.13 7.17
N ARG A 124 -14.41 10.34 7.64
CA ARG A 124 -13.07 10.77 8.04
C ARG A 124 -12.06 9.74 7.56
N LEU A 125 -10.81 10.17 7.37
CA LEU A 125 -9.68 9.30 7.02
C LEU A 125 -9.84 8.54 5.68
N GLY A 126 -10.82 8.93 4.86
CA GLY A 126 -10.97 8.44 3.49
C GLY A 126 -9.87 8.98 2.57
N VAL A 127 -9.70 8.32 1.41
CA VAL A 127 -8.69 8.70 0.40
C VAL A 127 -8.91 10.12 -0.13
N ASP A 128 -10.16 10.60 -0.12
CA ASP A 128 -10.53 11.98 -0.47
C ASP A 128 -9.95 13.04 0.48
N LYS A 129 -9.40 12.62 1.63
CA LYS A 129 -8.71 13.50 2.59
C LYS A 129 -7.20 13.52 2.41
N VAL A 130 -6.65 12.69 1.52
CA VAL A 130 -5.22 12.65 1.23
C VAL A 130 -4.87 13.84 0.33
N PRO A 131 -3.97 14.76 0.75
CA PRO A 131 -3.53 15.84 -0.12
C PRO A 131 -2.65 15.30 -1.25
N PRO A 132 -2.44 16.06 -2.35
CA PRO A 132 -1.46 15.68 -3.36
C PRO A 132 -0.09 15.39 -2.75
N ILE A 133 0.44 14.19 -3.03
CA ILE A 133 1.75 13.78 -2.52
C ILE A 133 2.81 14.21 -3.53
N VAL A 134 3.36 15.40 -3.30
CA VAL A 134 4.51 15.93 -4.06
C VAL A 134 5.66 16.12 -3.08
N THR A 135 6.68 15.26 -3.20
CA THR A 135 7.85 15.24 -2.31
C THR A 135 8.96 14.42 -2.94
N SER A 136 10.14 14.38 -2.33
CA SER A 136 11.18 13.43 -2.72
C SER A 136 10.86 12.01 -2.24
N ALA A 137 11.33 11.03 -2.98
CA ALA A 137 11.26 9.63 -2.60
C ALA A 137 12.66 9.01 -2.43
N VAL A 138 12.74 7.95 -1.62
CA VAL A 138 13.89 7.05 -1.54
C VAL A 138 13.44 5.69 -2.07
N LEU A 139 14.09 5.20 -3.13
CA LEU A 139 13.93 3.82 -3.58
C LEU A 139 15.06 2.97 -3.00
N LEU A 140 14.71 1.97 -2.19
CA LEU A 140 15.65 1.03 -1.57
C LEU A 140 15.61 -0.33 -2.28
N ASP A 141 16.78 -0.82 -2.69
CA ASP A 141 16.89 -2.06 -3.48
C ASP A 141 17.13 -3.29 -2.61
N ALA A 142 16.04 -3.87 -2.09
CA ALA A 142 16.08 -5.06 -1.26
C ALA A 142 16.37 -6.33 -2.06
N LYS A 143 15.97 -6.38 -3.33
CA LYS A 143 16.33 -7.48 -4.25
C LYS A 143 17.84 -7.68 -4.31
N SER A 144 18.58 -6.59 -4.52
CA SER A 144 20.05 -6.67 -4.60
C SER A 144 20.69 -6.93 -3.24
N VAL A 145 20.30 -6.20 -2.19
CA VAL A 145 21.01 -6.22 -0.89
C VAL A 145 20.59 -7.37 0.02
N VAL A 146 19.31 -7.75 0.03
CA VAL A 146 18.76 -8.80 0.89
C VAL A 146 18.54 -10.09 0.10
N GLY A 147 18.01 -9.96 -1.11
CA GLY A 147 17.79 -11.07 -2.04
C GLY A 147 19.04 -11.56 -2.76
N ASN A 148 20.20 -10.90 -2.56
CA ASN A 148 21.47 -11.20 -3.25
C ASN A 148 21.32 -11.19 -4.79
N GLY A 149 20.60 -10.20 -5.31
CA GLY A 149 20.32 -10.04 -6.75
C GLY A 149 19.16 -10.89 -7.27
N GLN A 150 18.51 -11.68 -6.41
CA GLN A 150 17.31 -12.47 -6.75
C GLN A 150 16.08 -11.87 -6.06
N PRO A 151 14.87 -12.07 -6.62
CA PRO A 151 13.64 -11.76 -5.89
C PRO A 151 13.67 -12.35 -4.48
N MET A 152 13.29 -11.54 -3.50
CA MET A 152 13.18 -12.00 -2.11
C MET A 152 12.17 -13.14 -2.01
N LYS A 153 12.40 -14.06 -1.07
CA LYS A 153 11.53 -15.23 -0.87
C LYS A 153 10.30 -14.86 -0.04
N ALA A 154 9.22 -15.61 -0.23
CA ALA A 154 8.03 -15.50 0.61
C ALA A 154 8.39 -15.59 2.10
N GLY A 155 7.80 -14.71 2.92
CA GLY A 155 8.08 -14.68 4.35
C GLY A 155 9.44 -14.09 4.74
N GLN A 156 10.29 -13.67 3.80
CA GLN A 156 11.51 -12.94 4.15
C GLN A 156 11.18 -11.54 4.67
N VAL A 157 11.85 -11.20 5.76
CA VAL A 157 11.61 -9.97 6.52
C VAL A 157 12.66 -8.91 6.19
N ILE A 158 12.20 -7.71 5.85
CA ILE A 158 13.03 -6.51 5.71
C ILE A 158 13.16 -5.85 7.09
N THR A 159 14.36 -5.87 7.65
CA THR A 159 14.67 -5.34 8.99
C THR A 159 15.19 -3.90 8.91
N VAL A 160 15.29 -3.24 10.07
CA VAL A 160 15.95 -1.93 10.20
C VAL A 160 17.39 -1.99 9.65
N LYS A 161 18.13 -3.06 9.98
CA LYS A 161 19.49 -3.26 9.49
C LYS A 161 19.52 -3.33 7.95
N HIS A 162 18.59 -4.05 7.33
CA HIS A 162 18.49 -4.12 5.87
C HIS A 162 18.25 -2.74 5.24
N ILE A 163 17.40 -1.91 5.85
CA ILE A 163 17.18 -0.52 5.40
C ILE A 163 18.48 0.28 5.44
N GLU A 164 19.23 0.19 6.54
CA GLU A 164 20.51 0.89 6.69
C GLU A 164 21.58 0.37 5.72
N ASP A 165 21.61 -0.94 5.46
CA ASP A 165 22.53 -1.55 4.52
C ASP A 165 22.21 -1.12 3.08
N MET A 166 20.92 -1.04 2.70
CA MET A 166 20.48 -0.52 1.39
C MET A 166 20.89 0.95 1.21
N ILE A 167 20.66 1.80 2.21
CA ILE A 167 21.08 3.21 2.17
C ILE A 167 22.59 3.33 1.94
N LYS A 168 23.40 2.50 2.61
CA LYS A 168 24.86 2.48 2.43
C LYS A 168 25.25 1.98 1.04
N ALA A 169 24.71 0.85 0.61
CA ALA A 169 25.03 0.23 -0.68
C ALA A 169 24.69 1.13 -1.87
N GLN A 170 23.61 1.92 -1.77
CA GLN A 170 23.17 2.85 -2.80
C GLN A 170 23.83 4.24 -2.68
N ASN A 171 24.82 4.40 -1.79
CA ASN A 171 25.50 5.68 -1.52
C ASN A 171 24.54 6.82 -1.13
N LEU A 172 23.44 6.48 -0.43
CA LEU A 172 22.42 7.44 0.00
C LEU A 172 22.67 8.00 1.41
N THR A 173 23.74 7.61 2.09
CA THR A 173 24.07 8.05 3.45
C THR A 173 24.10 9.58 3.60
N PHE A 174 24.50 10.32 2.56
CA PHE A 174 24.60 11.79 2.60
C PHE A 174 23.25 12.49 2.82
N ARG A 175 22.15 11.90 2.33
CA ARG A 175 20.79 12.43 2.52
C ARG A 175 19.96 11.59 3.49
N ASN A 176 20.21 10.28 3.56
CA ASN A 176 19.42 9.32 4.32
C ASN A 176 17.91 9.40 3.94
N ILE A 177 17.03 8.90 4.79
CA ILE A 177 15.59 9.14 4.77
C ILE A 177 15.33 10.39 5.63
N LEU A 178 14.70 11.39 5.02
CA LEU A 178 14.35 12.66 5.62
C LEU A 178 12.85 12.70 5.95
N PRO A 179 12.45 13.49 6.97
CA PRO A 179 11.05 13.79 7.19
C PRO A 179 10.38 14.31 5.91
N GLY A 180 9.18 13.81 5.63
CA GLY A 180 8.42 14.16 4.44
C GLY A 180 8.69 13.28 3.22
N ASP A 181 9.63 12.33 3.27
CA ASP A 181 9.90 11.44 2.13
C ASP A 181 8.83 10.36 1.96
N VAL A 182 8.65 9.94 0.71
CA VAL A 182 8.08 8.62 0.40
C VAL A 182 9.22 7.59 0.38
N VAL A 183 9.00 6.41 0.94
CA VAL A 183 9.97 5.30 0.86
C VAL A 183 9.39 4.20 -0.01
N PHE A 184 10.09 3.85 -1.08
CA PHE A 184 9.80 2.66 -1.86
C PHE A 184 10.83 1.59 -1.57
N ILE A 185 10.41 0.33 -1.47
CA ILE A 185 11.31 -0.81 -1.34
C ILE A 185 11.03 -1.78 -2.47
N TYR A 186 12.05 -2.00 -3.29
CA TYR A 186 12.01 -2.97 -4.38
C TYR A 186 12.55 -4.32 -3.90
N THR A 187 11.65 -5.28 -3.76
CA THR A 187 11.93 -6.64 -3.27
C THR A 187 12.19 -7.64 -4.41
N GLY A 188 11.80 -7.27 -5.64
CA GLY A 188 11.78 -8.15 -6.80
C GLY A 188 10.53 -9.02 -6.87
N TRP A 189 9.60 -8.91 -5.92
CA TRP A 189 8.34 -9.67 -5.94
C TRP A 189 7.41 -9.21 -7.07
N GLY A 190 7.54 -7.95 -7.50
CA GLY A 190 6.79 -7.39 -8.63
C GLY A 190 7.00 -8.16 -9.93
N ASP A 191 8.14 -8.86 -10.08
CA ASP A 191 8.46 -9.70 -11.24
C ASP A 191 7.51 -10.91 -11.40
N TYR A 192 6.75 -11.25 -10.35
CA TYR A 192 5.70 -12.26 -10.38
C TYR A 192 4.32 -11.73 -10.76
N TRP A 193 4.17 -10.41 -10.98
CA TRP A 193 2.95 -9.87 -11.55
C TRP A 193 2.81 -10.32 -13.02
N ARG A 194 1.77 -11.10 -13.32
CA ARG A 194 1.50 -11.64 -14.65
C ARG A 194 0.08 -11.33 -15.06
N ASP A 195 -0.07 -10.81 -16.28
CA ASP A 195 -1.37 -10.57 -16.90
C ASP A 195 -1.35 -11.19 -18.31
N PRO A 196 -2.14 -12.26 -18.58
CA PRO A 196 -3.15 -12.86 -17.70
C PRO A 196 -2.56 -13.63 -16.51
N ASP A 197 -3.21 -13.54 -15.34
CA ASP A 197 -2.86 -14.24 -14.11
C ASP A 197 -3.35 -15.69 -14.12
N THR A 198 -2.68 -16.52 -14.92
CA THR A 198 -3.01 -17.94 -15.03
C THR A 198 -2.58 -18.75 -13.80
N GLU A 199 -1.52 -18.31 -13.11
CA GLU A 199 -0.90 -19.05 -12.00
C GLU A 199 -1.48 -18.66 -10.63
N LYS A 200 -2.11 -17.49 -10.51
CA LYS A 200 -2.69 -16.97 -9.25
C LYS A 200 -1.68 -16.88 -8.12
N PHE A 201 -0.43 -16.57 -8.45
CA PHE A 201 0.68 -16.64 -7.51
C PHE A 201 0.87 -15.34 -6.70
N TYR A 202 0.80 -14.18 -7.37
CA TYR A 202 1.27 -12.90 -6.85
C TYR A 202 0.71 -12.55 -5.46
N TYR A 203 -0.59 -12.74 -5.24
CA TYR A 203 -1.30 -12.40 -4.00
C TYR A 203 -1.26 -13.48 -2.89
N THR A 204 -0.59 -14.60 -3.09
CA THR A 204 -0.69 -15.74 -2.13
C THR A 204 0.22 -15.60 -0.91
N LYS A 205 1.36 -14.94 -1.09
CA LYS A 205 2.44 -14.78 -0.11
C LYS A 205 3.39 -13.70 -0.61
N ALA A 206 4.23 -13.14 0.27
CA ALA A 206 5.22 -12.14 -0.10
C ALA A 206 6.28 -11.95 0.99
N PRO A 207 7.49 -11.47 0.66
CA PRO A 207 8.33 -10.77 1.61
C PRO A 207 7.67 -9.47 2.08
N GLY A 208 8.15 -8.87 3.16
CA GLY A 208 7.63 -7.59 3.62
C GLY A 208 8.46 -6.97 4.73
N LEU A 209 7.94 -5.92 5.35
CA LEU A 209 8.60 -5.25 6.47
C LEU A 209 8.50 -6.06 7.76
N SER A 210 9.50 -5.90 8.62
CA SER A 210 9.34 -6.21 10.04
C SER A 210 8.53 -5.13 10.75
N TYR A 211 7.92 -5.49 11.89
CA TYR A 211 7.25 -4.52 12.74
C TYR A 211 8.19 -3.39 13.22
N ASP A 212 9.44 -3.74 13.58
CA ASP A 212 10.44 -2.75 13.99
C ASP A 212 10.92 -1.85 12.84
N ALA A 213 11.00 -2.38 11.62
CA ALA A 213 11.29 -1.58 10.44
C ALA A 213 10.17 -0.56 10.17
N ALA A 214 8.91 -0.97 10.34
CA ALA A 214 7.77 -0.05 10.24
C ALA A 214 7.87 1.08 11.28
N ARG A 215 8.17 0.74 12.55
CA ARG A 215 8.36 1.72 13.62
C ARG A 215 9.53 2.67 13.34
N TYR A 216 10.67 2.15 12.90
CA TYR A 216 11.83 2.94 12.53
C TYR A 216 11.50 3.96 11.44
N LEU A 217 10.80 3.54 10.39
CA LEU A 217 10.37 4.43 9.31
C LEU A 217 9.35 5.48 9.80
N ALA A 218 8.47 5.10 10.71
CA ALA A 218 7.56 6.05 11.35
C ALA A 218 8.31 7.13 12.15
N GLU A 219 9.35 6.75 12.89
CA GLU A 219 10.24 7.69 13.61
C GLU A 219 10.99 8.62 12.66
N LYS A 220 11.30 8.18 11.43
CA LYS A 220 11.86 9.03 10.36
C LYS A 220 10.84 10.02 9.78
N ARG A 221 9.56 9.92 10.15
CA ARG A 221 8.48 10.82 9.72
C ARG A 221 8.28 10.84 8.20
N ILE A 222 8.35 9.66 7.59
CA ILE A 222 7.98 9.47 6.18
C ILE A 222 6.49 9.75 5.97
N VAL A 223 6.10 10.05 4.73
CA VAL A 223 4.70 10.34 4.38
C VAL A 223 3.94 9.10 3.90
N ALA A 224 4.65 8.15 3.30
CA ALA A 224 4.10 6.90 2.79
C ALA A 224 5.23 5.90 2.57
N ILE A 225 4.88 4.61 2.59
CA ILE A 225 5.75 3.52 2.15
C ILE A 225 5.04 2.66 1.10
N GLY A 226 5.77 2.25 0.06
CA GLY A 226 5.30 1.30 -0.94
C GLY A 226 6.31 0.18 -1.20
N LEU A 227 5.82 -1.03 -1.39
CA LEU A 227 6.61 -2.19 -1.81
C LEU A 227 6.05 -2.68 -3.16
N ASP A 228 6.85 -3.40 -3.94
CA ASP A 228 6.42 -4.13 -5.15
C ASP A 228 5.71 -5.46 -4.84
N THR A 229 5.20 -5.60 -3.62
CA THR A 229 4.47 -6.77 -3.09
C THR A 229 2.98 -6.45 -2.95
N PRO A 230 2.11 -7.47 -2.91
CA PRO A 230 0.69 -7.27 -2.60
C PRO A 230 0.41 -6.76 -1.17
N PHE A 231 1.37 -6.89 -0.26
CA PHE A 231 1.25 -6.53 1.16
C PHE A 231 2.52 -5.82 1.63
N VAL A 232 2.40 -4.76 2.43
CA VAL A 232 3.56 -4.19 3.14
C VAL A 232 4.02 -5.07 4.30
N ASP A 233 3.11 -5.86 4.85
CA ASP A 233 3.39 -6.91 5.83
C ASP A 233 4.13 -8.09 5.20
N THR A 234 4.97 -8.74 6.00
CA THR A 234 5.55 -10.02 5.60
C THR A 234 4.48 -11.10 5.65
N VAL A 235 4.26 -11.82 4.54
CA VAL A 235 3.26 -12.89 4.45
C VAL A 235 3.95 -14.21 4.09
N PRO A 236 4.26 -15.06 5.11
CA PRO A 236 4.78 -16.41 4.88
C PRO A 236 3.78 -17.33 4.18
N GLU A 237 4.29 -18.43 3.66
CA GLU A 237 3.46 -19.46 3.01
C GLU A 237 2.39 -20.02 3.97
N GLY A 238 1.16 -20.14 3.47
CA GLY A 238 0.01 -20.65 4.23
C GLY A 238 -0.58 -19.68 5.25
N MET A 239 0.01 -18.49 5.48
CA MET A 239 -0.49 -17.54 6.48
C MET A 239 -1.90 -17.05 6.16
N LEU A 240 -2.18 -16.65 4.91
CA LEU A 240 -3.51 -16.19 4.49
C LEU A 240 -4.59 -17.29 4.58
N GLU A 241 -4.17 -18.55 4.56
CA GLU A 241 -5.05 -19.72 4.69
C GLU A 241 -5.24 -20.15 6.16
N GLY A 242 -4.64 -19.44 7.12
CA GLY A 242 -4.63 -19.81 8.53
C GLY A 242 -3.81 -21.06 8.86
N LYS A 243 -2.94 -21.52 7.93
CA LYS A 243 -2.08 -22.70 8.10
C LYS A 243 -0.65 -22.35 8.47
N GLY A 244 -0.22 -21.12 8.19
CA GLY A 244 1.09 -20.58 8.51
C GLY A 244 1.03 -19.56 9.65
N ALA A 245 2.08 -19.51 10.47
CA ALA A 245 2.22 -18.46 11.47
C ALA A 245 2.68 -17.14 10.81
N PRO A 246 2.36 -15.98 11.41
CA PRO A 246 2.97 -14.71 11.03
C PRO A 246 4.50 -14.77 11.15
N ALA A 247 5.20 -13.86 10.46
CA ALA A 247 6.65 -13.79 10.51
C ALA A 247 7.19 -13.57 11.93
N GLU A 248 8.41 -14.03 12.20
CA GLU A 248 9.08 -13.83 13.49
C GLU A 248 9.14 -12.34 13.86
N GLY A 249 8.90 -12.03 15.14
CA GLY A 249 8.85 -10.65 15.64
C GLY A 249 7.51 -9.93 15.42
N THR A 250 6.52 -10.59 14.80
CA THR A 250 5.16 -10.05 14.71
C THR A 250 4.49 -10.05 16.09
N PRO A 251 3.94 -8.90 16.55
CA PRO A 251 3.20 -8.83 17.80
C PRO A 251 2.03 -9.84 17.88
N PRO A 252 1.77 -10.42 19.06
CA PRO A 252 0.64 -11.33 19.25
C PRO A 252 -0.69 -10.70 18.83
N ALA A 253 -1.57 -11.52 18.23
CA ALA A 253 -2.90 -11.13 17.75
C ALA A 253 -2.94 -10.02 16.68
N LEU A 254 -1.81 -9.66 16.08
CA LEU A 254 -1.72 -8.69 14.98
C LEU A 254 -1.01 -9.32 13.77
N PRO A 255 -1.66 -10.23 13.03
CA PRO A 255 -1.02 -10.87 11.87
C PRO A 255 -0.57 -9.86 10.80
N PHE A 256 -1.26 -8.73 10.66
CA PHE A 256 -0.88 -7.60 9.80
C PHE A 256 -0.40 -6.42 10.65
N ALA A 257 0.69 -6.64 11.38
CA ALA A 257 1.20 -5.66 12.35
C ALA A 257 1.79 -4.40 11.70
N VAL A 258 2.32 -4.49 10.47
CA VAL A 258 2.83 -3.34 9.73
C VAL A 258 1.68 -2.43 9.32
N HIS A 259 0.61 -2.97 8.70
CA HIS A 259 -0.60 -2.19 8.42
C HIS A 259 -1.18 -1.58 9.70
N HIS A 260 -1.29 -2.35 10.79
CA HIS A 260 -1.76 -1.84 12.07
C HIS A 260 -0.93 -0.64 12.54
N HIS A 261 0.39 -0.78 12.59
CA HIS A 261 1.25 0.31 13.06
C HIS A 261 1.15 1.54 12.17
N MET A 262 1.32 1.37 10.86
CA MET A 262 1.36 2.50 9.93
C MET A 262 0.02 3.23 9.89
N LEU A 263 -1.08 2.49 9.68
CA LEU A 263 -2.38 3.11 9.42
C LEU A 263 -3.08 3.56 10.70
N THR A 264 -2.99 2.82 11.81
CA THR A 264 -3.79 3.12 13.02
C THR A 264 -3.00 3.83 14.12
N GLN A 265 -1.66 3.70 14.15
CA GLN A 265 -0.82 4.29 15.20
C GLN A 265 0.00 5.48 14.69
N ALA A 266 0.69 5.33 13.57
CA ALA A 266 1.61 6.34 13.03
C ALA A 266 0.94 7.34 12.07
N GLY A 267 -0.11 6.91 11.36
CA GLY A 267 -0.81 7.70 10.35
C GLY A 267 0.01 7.88 9.08
N ILE A 268 0.64 6.80 8.62
CA ILE A 268 1.49 6.71 7.42
C ILE A 268 0.80 5.82 6.40
#